data_AF-A0A1E1F4V9-F1
#
_entry.id   AF-A0A1E1F4V9-F1
#
_cell.length_a   1.000
_cell.length_b   1.000
_cell.length_c   1.000
_cell.angle_alpha   90.00
_cell.angle_beta   90.00
_cell.angle_gamma   90.00
#
_symmetry.space_group_name_H-M   'P 1'
#
loop_
_entity.id
_entity.type
_entity.pdbx_description
1 polymer ?
#
loop_
_entity_poly.entity_id
_entity_poly.type
_entity_poly.pdbx_seq_one_letter_code
_entity_poly.pdbx_strand_id
1 'polypeptide(L)'
;MRRGRRGWQKRRSPAPKTKLSNRAFWTVTAIMSASAFGAVWFWDGGPSVSSPGDPDTFACTAPYIHDGDNIRCQETGRGRLYGIDAPEMPGACRPGRSCTPGDPIASRNHLRSLTASGDIRCRKIETDHYGRAILQCWTGQTDLACAQVKAGHAVKRYGNLRCR
;
A
#
# COMPACT_ATOMS: atom_id res chain seq x y z
N MET A 1 -22.00 48.66 19.10
CA MET A 1 -20.98 49.00 18.08
C MET A 1 -21.08 48.03 16.91
N ARG A 2 -20.93 48.55 15.69
CA ARG A 2 -21.50 48.04 14.43
C ARG A 2 -20.65 46.94 13.76
N ARG A 3 -21.35 45.97 13.17
CA ARG A 3 -20.85 44.95 12.23
C ARG A 3 -20.37 45.63 10.94
N GLY A 4 -19.11 45.43 10.55
CA GLY A 4 -18.55 45.91 9.28
C GLY A 4 -18.71 44.89 8.16
N ARG A 5 -19.70 45.11 7.29
CA ARG A 5 -19.84 44.44 5.98
C ARG A 5 -18.89 45.11 4.98
N ARG A 6 -18.05 44.35 4.30
CA ARG A 6 -17.38 44.72 3.03
C ARG A 6 -17.59 43.51 2.12
N GLY A 7 -18.20 43.58 0.95
CA GLY A 7 -18.25 44.64 -0.05
C GLY A 7 -17.95 43.92 -1.37
N TRP A 8 -18.99 43.33 -1.95
CA TRP A 8 -18.95 42.52 -3.18
C TRP A 8 -18.60 43.42 -4.37
N GLN A 9 -17.50 43.15 -5.09
CA GLN A 9 -17.23 43.76 -6.38
C GLN A 9 -17.15 42.70 -7.48
N LYS A 10 -18.18 42.69 -8.32
CA LYS A 10 -18.25 41.96 -9.59
C LYS A 10 -17.17 42.51 -10.53
N ARG A 11 -16.19 41.69 -10.92
CA ARG A 11 -15.36 41.97 -12.10
C ARG A 11 -15.84 41.09 -13.25
N ARG A 12 -16.02 41.75 -14.39
CA ARG A 12 -16.64 41.29 -15.64
C ARG A 12 -15.70 40.31 -16.37
N SER A 13 -16.28 39.28 -16.98
CA SER A 13 -15.60 38.41 -17.94
C SER A 13 -15.36 39.12 -19.29
N PRO A 14 -14.29 38.76 -20.02
CA PRO A 14 -14.31 38.71 -21.48
C PRO A 14 -14.22 37.26 -22.01
N ALA A 15 -14.72 37.11 -23.23
CA ALA A 15 -15.08 35.88 -23.95
C ALA A 15 -13.89 35.09 -24.56
N PRO A 16 -14.14 33.91 -25.16
CA PRO A 16 -13.10 32.92 -25.51
C PRO A 16 -12.41 33.22 -26.85
N LYS A 17 -11.15 32.77 -27.00
CA LYS A 17 -10.43 32.77 -28.29
C LYS A 17 -10.44 31.37 -28.90
N THR A 18 -11.36 31.14 -29.82
CA THR A 18 -11.28 30.05 -30.80
C THR A 18 -10.18 30.37 -31.82
N LYS A 19 -9.23 29.45 -32.05
CA LYS A 19 -8.40 29.46 -33.26
C LYS A 19 -8.77 28.25 -34.11
N LEU A 20 -9.65 28.49 -35.09
CA LEU A 20 -9.70 27.68 -36.31
C LEU A 20 -8.37 27.87 -37.04
N SER A 21 -7.72 26.77 -37.40
CA SER A 21 -6.58 26.77 -38.32
C SER A 21 -6.93 25.87 -39.49
N ASN A 22 -7.10 26.52 -40.64
CA ASN A 22 -7.36 25.92 -41.94
C ASN A 22 -6.20 25.00 -42.33
N ARG A 23 -6.47 23.72 -42.54
CA ARG A 23 -5.60 22.85 -43.34
C ARG A 23 -6.28 22.57 -44.66
N ALA A 24 -5.73 23.23 -45.68
CA ALA A 24 -6.17 23.19 -47.06
C ALA A 24 -6.18 21.77 -47.62
N PHE A 25 -7.28 21.47 -48.30
CA PHE A 25 -7.42 20.41 -49.28
C PHE A 25 -6.30 20.47 -50.32
N TRP A 26 -5.55 19.39 -50.46
CA TRP A 26 -4.79 19.08 -51.66
C TRP A 26 -4.93 17.58 -51.92
N THR A 27 -5.93 17.19 -52.73
CA THR A 27 -6.00 15.86 -53.35
C THR A 27 -5.84 16.02 -54.84
N VAL A 28 -4.65 15.73 -55.37
CA VAL A 28 -4.50 15.09 -56.67
C VAL A 28 -3.34 14.09 -56.57
N THR A 29 -3.69 12.83 -56.78
CA THR A 29 -2.85 11.64 -56.84
C THR A 29 -1.87 11.66 -58.02
N ALA A 30 -0.63 11.21 -57.79
CA ALA A 30 0.20 10.61 -58.84
C ALA A 30 0.95 9.40 -58.25
N ILE A 31 0.63 8.24 -58.82
CA ILE A 31 1.23 6.94 -58.58
C ILE A 31 2.56 6.88 -59.33
N MET A 32 3.63 6.40 -58.68
CA MET A 32 4.72 5.55 -59.21
C MET A 32 5.81 5.42 -58.13
N SER A 33 5.75 4.38 -57.31
CA SER A 33 6.84 4.01 -56.41
C SER A 33 7.27 2.57 -56.66
N ALA A 34 8.15 2.39 -57.64
CA ALA A 34 9.10 1.29 -57.66
C ALA A 34 10.44 1.84 -57.16
N SER A 35 10.75 1.62 -55.89
CA SER A 35 12.10 1.77 -55.35
C SER A 35 12.19 0.89 -54.10
N ALA A 36 12.87 -0.23 -54.26
CA ALA A 36 13.30 -1.09 -53.19
C ALA A 36 14.20 -0.31 -52.23
N PHE A 37 13.74 -0.08 -51.01
CA PHE A 37 14.58 0.31 -49.89
C PHE A 37 14.29 -0.67 -48.75
N GLY A 38 15.26 -1.54 -48.48
CA GLY A 38 15.20 -2.48 -47.38
C GLY A 38 15.10 -1.75 -46.04
N ALA A 39 14.15 -2.18 -45.21
CA ALA A 39 14.13 -1.90 -43.79
C ALA A 39 13.34 -3.04 -43.11
N VAL A 40 14.10 -4.07 -42.72
CA VAL A 40 13.96 -4.86 -41.49
C VAL A 40 12.59 -4.71 -40.78
N TRP A 41 11.66 -5.62 -41.07
CA TRP A 41 10.45 -5.82 -40.26
C TRP A 41 10.79 -6.59 -38.98
N PHE A 42 11.60 -6.02 -38.07
CA PHE A 42 11.96 -6.67 -36.81
C PHE A 42 12.33 -5.64 -35.72
N TRP A 43 11.32 -5.08 -35.05
CA TRP A 43 11.33 -4.49 -33.67
C TRP A 43 9.93 -3.85 -33.46
N ASP A 44 9.20 -3.93 -32.35
CA ASP A 44 9.60 -4.03 -30.95
C ASP A 44 8.69 -4.97 -30.16
N GLY A 45 9.18 -6.18 -29.89
CA GLY A 45 8.88 -6.85 -28.63
C GLY A 45 9.71 -6.20 -27.53
N GLY A 46 9.38 -4.96 -27.17
CA GLY A 46 10.01 -4.29 -26.05
C GLY A 46 9.82 -5.14 -24.78
N PRO A 47 10.82 -5.26 -23.89
CA PRO A 47 10.65 -6.00 -22.66
C PRO A 47 9.48 -5.39 -21.90
N SER A 48 8.50 -6.22 -21.55
CA SER A 48 7.44 -5.83 -20.63
C SER A 48 8.10 -5.46 -19.30
N VAL A 49 8.36 -4.18 -19.10
CA VAL A 49 8.79 -3.63 -17.81
C VAL A 49 7.60 -3.84 -16.88
N SER A 50 7.66 -4.91 -16.08
CA SER A 50 6.77 -5.08 -14.95
C SER A 50 6.84 -3.79 -14.14
N SER A 51 5.70 -3.10 -14.01
CA SER A 51 5.57 -1.89 -13.20
C SER A 51 6.34 -2.11 -11.89
N PRO A 52 7.21 -1.18 -11.46
CA PRO A 52 7.84 -1.32 -10.15
C PRO A 52 6.72 -1.54 -9.16
N GLY A 53 6.75 -2.68 -8.48
CA GLY A 53 5.85 -2.94 -7.36
C GLY A 53 5.96 -1.78 -6.38
N ASP A 54 4.91 -1.60 -5.58
CA ASP A 54 4.95 -0.68 -4.43
C ASP A 54 6.29 -0.87 -3.69
N PRO A 55 7.19 0.14 -3.68
CA PRO A 55 8.57 -0.03 -3.19
C PRO A 55 8.64 -0.37 -1.70
N ASP A 56 7.54 -0.15 -0.98
CA ASP A 56 7.40 -0.50 0.42
C ASP A 56 6.94 -1.95 0.64
N THR A 57 6.69 -2.71 -0.44
CA THR A 57 6.28 -4.11 -0.40
C THR A 57 7.47 -5.05 -0.58
N PHE A 58 7.60 -6.02 0.32
CA PHE A 58 8.69 -6.99 0.34
C PHE A 58 8.20 -8.38 0.78
N ALA A 59 8.96 -9.41 0.45
CA ALA A 59 8.76 -10.75 0.98
C ALA A 59 9.34 -10.82 2.38
N CYS A 60 8.57 -11.29 3.35
CA CYS A 60 8.99 -11.52 4.72
C CYS A 60 9.08 -13.04 4.94
N THR A 61 10.13 -13.65 4.39
CA THR A 61 10.29 -15.11 4.40
C THR A 61 10.63 -15.61 5.81
N ALA A 62 9.92 -16.64 6.28
CA ALA A 62 10.14 -17.28 7.57
C ALA A 62 10.26 -16.29 8.76
N PRO A 63 9.24 -15.44 9.01
CA PRO A 63 9.32 -14.43 10.05
C PRO A 63 9.46 -15.03 11.44
N TYR A 64 10.21 -14.34 12.31
CA TYR A 64 10.15 -14.63 13.74
C TYR A 64 8.94 -13.93 14.37
N ILE A 65 8.13 -14.70 15.09
CA ILE A 65 6.90 -14.24 15.75
C ILE A 65 7.08 -14.27 17.26
N HIS A 66 7.08 -13.10 17.90
CA HIS A 66 7.26 -12.97 19.35
C HIS A 66 5.95 -13.14 20.12
N ASP A 67 4.90 -12.47 19.67
CA ASP A 67 3.54 -12.48 20.24
C ASP A 67 2.50 -12.38 19.10
N GLY A 68 1.27 -12.02 19.40
CA GLY A 68 0.19 -11.98 18.41
C GLY A 68 0.20 -10.80 17.44
N ASP A 69 1.06 -9.80 17.63
CA ASP A 69 1.19 -8.65 16.72
C ASP A 69 2.62 -8.29 16.34
N ASN A 70 3.62 -8.85 17.02
CA ASN A 70 5.03 -8.57 16.82
C ASN A 70 5.68 -9.59 15.89
N ILE A 71 6.04 -9.09 14.70
CA ILE A 71 6.62 -9.85 13.60
C ILE A 71 8.00 -9.29 13.28
N ARG A 72 8.98 -10.16 13.05
CA ARG A 72 10.32 -9.77 12.64
C ARG A 72 10.66 -10.35 11.27
N CYS A 73 10.84 -9.45 10.31
CA CYS A 73 11.28 -9.73 8.95
C CYS A 73 12.77 -9.39 8.80
N GLN A 74 13.45 -10.00 7.82
CA GLN A 74 14.85 -9.69 7.55
C GLN A 74 15.04 -8.25 7.05
N GLU A 75 14.08 -7.76 6.28
CA GLU A 75 14.10 -6.50 5.55
C GLU A 75 13.90 -5.29 6.47
N THR A 76 13.02 -5.43 7.47
CA THR A 76 12.64 -4.32 8.37
C THR A 76 13.10 -4.51 9.81
N GLY A 77 13.60 -5.69 10.16
CA GLY A 77 13.81 -6.06 11.56
C GLY A 77 12.48 -6.15 12.31
N ARG A 78 12.40 -5.54 13.49
CA ARG A 78 11.20 -5.60 14.36
C ARG A 78 10.05 -4.77 13.76
N GLY A 79 8.89 -5.39 13.62
CA GLY A 79 7.68 -4.74 13.15
C GLY A 79 6.44 -5.12 13.96
N ARG A 80 5.38 -4.33 13.78
CA ARG A 80 4.05 -4.59 14.33
C ARG A 80 3.03 -4.67 13.21
N LEU A 81 2.08 -5.59 13.36
CA LEU A 81 0.94 -5.68 12.46
C LEU A 81 0.06 -4.43 12.56
N TYR A 82 -0.36 -3.92 11.40
CA TYR A 82 -1.11 -2.68 11.29
C TYR A 82 -2.49 -2.78 11.95
N GLY A 83 -2.81 -1.78 12.76
CA GLY A 83 -4.16 -1.55 13.25
C GLY A 83 -4.67 -2.57 14.28
N ILE A 84 -3.79 -3.36 14.89
CA ILE A 84 -4.13 -4.29 15.96
C ILE A 84 -3.21 -4.15 17.17
N ASP A 85 -3.66 -4.69 18.31
CA ASP A 85 -2.83 -4.97 19.46
C ASP A 85 -3.23 -6.36 20.01
N ALA A 86 -2.26 -7.18 20.37
CA ALA A 86 -2.45 -8.55 20.85
C ALA A 86 -2.05 -8.70 22.34
N PRO A 87 -2.53 -9.74 23.04
CA PRO A 87 -2.06 -10.06 24.37
C PRO A 87 -0.54 -10.32 24.38
N GLU A 88 0.17 -9.64 25.28
CA GLU A 88 1.62 -9.71 25.37
C GLU A 88 2.06 -10.97 26.13
N MET A 89 3.25 -11.51 25.80
CA MET A 89 3.83 -12.65 26.51
C MET A 89 4.00 -12.38 28.02
N PRO A 90 3.99 -13.42 28.87
CA PRO A 90 4.22 -13.26 30.31
C PRO A 90 5.52 -12.47 30.59
N GLY A 91 5.42 -11.43 31.41
CA GLY A 91 6.54 -10.55 31.77
C GLY A 91 6.82 -9.40 30.79
N ALA A 92 6.19 -9.37 29.60
CA ALA A 92 6.35 -8.25 28.67
C ALA A 92 5.45 -7.05 29.01
N CYS A 93 4.29 -7.31 29.62
CA CYS A 93 3.38 -6.26 30.06
C CYS A 93 3.96 -5.48 31.24
N ARG A 94 4.21 -4.18 31.01
CA ARG A 94 4.79 -3.28 32.03
C ARG A 94 3.79 -2.99 33.16
N PRO A 95 4.24 -2.93 34.43
CA PRO A 95 3.42 -2.48 35.54
C PRO A 95 2.79 -1.11 35.27
N GLY A 96 1.51 -0.96 35.59
CA GLY A 96 0.75 0.28 35.38
C GLY A 96 0.20 0.48 33.96
N ARG A 97 0.44 -0.43 33.02
CA ARG A 97 -0.18 -0.42 31.68
C ARG A 97 -1.40 -1.34 31.64
N SER A 98 -2.47 -0.88 30.99
CA SER A 98 -3.57 -1.77 30.56
C SER A 98 -3.17 -2.48 29.27
N CYS A 99 -2.62 -3.69 29.41
CA CYS A 99 -2.30 -4.55 28.28
C CYS A 99 -3.56 -5.20 27.72
N THR A 100 -3.50 -5.61 26.45
CA THR A 100 -4.63 -6.28 25.79
C THR A 100 -4.93 -7.61 26.48
N PRO A 101 -6.17 -7.85 26.94
CA PRO A 101 -6.53 -9.09 27.60
C PRO A 101 -6.64 -10.23 26.60
N GLY A 102 -6.37 -11.46 27.05
CA GLY A 102 -6.51 -12.68 26.25
C GLY A 102 -5.39 -13.68 26.53
N ASP A 103 -5.38 -14.79 25.80
CA ASP A 103 -4.31 -15.79 25.87
C ASP A 103 -3.17 -15.42 24.91
N PRO A 104 -2.00 -15.00 25.43
CA PRO A 104 -0.87 -14.60 24.59
C PRO A 104 -0.28 -15.78 23.82
N ILE A 105 -0.28 -16.99 24.38
CA ILE A 105 0.26 -18.19 23.74
C ILE A 105 -0.62 -18.60 22.56
N ALA A 106 -1.94 -18.64 22.75
CA ALA A 106 -2.88 -18.91 21.67
C ALA A 106 -2.75 -17.86 20.56
N SER A 107 -2.67 -16.57 20.91
CA SER A 107 -2.55 -15.48 19.94
C SER A 107 -1.27 -15.59 19.10
N ARG A 108 -0.12 -15.84 19.72
CA ARG A 108 1.15 -16.08 19.02
C ARG A 108 1.09 -17.33 18.14
N ASN A 109 0.55 -18.42 18.66
CA ASN A 109 0.51 -19.70 17.94
C ASN A 109 -0.39 -19.61 16.71
N HIS A 110 -1.50 -18.88 16.80
CA HIS A 110 -2.34 -18.59 15.64
C HIS A 110 -1.57 -17.79 14.58
N LEU A 111 -0.88 -16.71 14.95
CA LEU A 111 -0.05 -15.97 13.99
C LEU A 111 1.03 -16.85 13.35
N ARG A 112 1.72 -17.67 14.15
CA ARG A 112 2.70 -18.65 13.64
C ARG A 112 2.09 -19.62 12.64
N SER A 113 0.85 -20.08 12.87
CA SER A 113 0.16 -20.98 11.96
C SER A 113 -0.16 -20.31 10.61
N LEU A 114 -0.56 -19.04 10.63
CA LEU A 114 -0.81 -18.26 9.41
C LEU A 114 0.48 -18.02 8.61
N THR A 115 1.61 -17.91 9.30
CA THR A 115 2.92 -17.67 8.69
C THR A 115 3.71 -18.94 8.35
N ALA A 116 3.14 -20.13 8.61
CA ALA A 116 3.87 -21.40 8.51
C ALA A 116 4.27 -21.77 7.08
N SER A 117 3.54 -21.27 6.06
CA SER A 117 3.90 -21.48 4.65
C SER A 117 5.18 -20.76 4.24
N GLY A 118 5.64 -19.78 5.02
CA GLY A 118 6.83 -18.97 4.71
C GLY A 118 6.61 -17.88 3.64
N ASP A 119 5.56 -17.99 2.82
CA ASP A 119 5.24 -17.05 1.74
C ASP A 119 4.42 -15.85 2.23
N ILE A 120 5.06 -15.01 3.04
CA ILE A 120 4.44 -13.79 3.57
C ILE A 120 4.91 -12.60 2.78
N ARG A 121 3.95 -11.80 2.31
CA ARG A 121 4.23 -10.48 1.72
C ARG A 121 3.82 -9.43 2.72
N CYS A 122 4.69 -8.46 2.96
CA CYS A 122 4.42 -7.34 3.83
C CYS A 122 4.61 -6.04 3.07
N ARG A 123 3.80 -5.05 3.42
CA ARG A 123 3.99 -3.66 3.04
C ARG A 123 4.26 -2.83 4.27
N LYS A 124 5.35 -2.06 4.26
CA LYS A 124 5.62 -1.08 5.30
C LYS A 124 4.69 0.13 5.11
N ILE A 125 3.88 0.43 6.11
CA ILE A 125 2.98 1.59 6.10
C ILE A 125 3.69 2.82 6.66
N GLU A 126 4.35 2.64 7.81
CA GLU A 126 5.02 3.71 8.52
C GLU A 126 6.06 3.15 9.50
N THR A 127 6.66 4.03 10.30
CA THR A 127 7.54 3.66 11.41
C THR A 127 6.99 4.32 12.67
N ASP A 128 6.81 3.57 13.75
CA ASP A 128 6.33 4.13 15.02
C ASP A 128 7.41 4.97 15.72
N HIS A 129 7.02 5.67 16.79
CA HIS A 129 7.94 6.53 17.55
C HIS A 129 9.04 5.75 18.31
N TYR A 130 8.97 4.42 18.36
CA TYR A 130 10.02 3.56 18.89
C TYR A 130 10.95 3.01 17.79
N GLY A 131 10.75 3.42 16.53
CA GLY A 131 11.56 2.97 15.39
C GLY A 131 11.16 1.61 14.84
N ARG A 132 10.00 1.05 15.19
CA ARG A 132 9.51 -0.23 14.66
C ARG A 132 8.70 0.00 13.39
N ALA A 133 8.83 -0.89 12.41
CA ALA A 133 8.01 -0.82 11.21
C ALA A 133 6.56 -1.19 11.52
N ILE A 134 5.60 -0.42 11.03
CA ILE A 134 4.19 -0.80 11.03
C ILE A 134 3.89 -1.46 9.69
N LEU A 135 3.47 -2.72 9.72
CA LEU A 135 3.37 -3.58 8.56
C LEU A 135 1.94 -4.05 8.32
N GLN A 136 1.49 -3.98 7.08
CA GLN A 136 0.36 -4.78 6.63
C GLN A 136 0.90 -6.01 5.93
N CYS A 137 0.55 -7.20 6.41
CA CYS A 137 1.12 -8.45 5.93
C CYS A 137 0.01 -9.42 5.51
N TRP A 138 0.31 -10.22 4.50
CA TRP A 138 -0.62 -11.19 3.92
C TRP A 138 0.05 -12.54 3.70
N THR A 139 -0.74 -13.60 3.93
CA THR A 139 -0.47 -14.96 3.43
C THR A 139 -1.48 -15.26 2.33
N GLY A 140 -1.01 -15.38 1.09
CA GLY A 140 -1.89 -15.40 -0.10
C GLY A 140 -2.76 -14.14 -0.18
N GLN A 141 -4.07 -14.30 0.02
CA GLN A 141 -5.07 -13.22 0.05
C GLN A 141 -5.51 -12.82 1.47
N THR A 142 -5.05 -13.54 2.49
CA THR A 142 -5.47 -13.34 3.89
C THR A 142 -4.57 -12.32 4.57
N ASP A 143 -5.16 -11.21 5.02
CA ASP A 143 -4.48 -10.23 5.87
C ASP A 143 -4.30 -10.79 7.29
N LEU A 144 -3.05 -10.84 7.77
CA LEU A 144 -2.70 -11.46 9.04
C LEU A 144 -3.33 -10.75 10.24
N ALA A 145 -3.42 -9.42 10.20
CA ALA A 145 -4.01 -8.63 11.27
C ALA A 145 -5.52 -8.90 11.36
N CYS A 146 -6.18 -9.00 10.20
CA CYS A 146 -7.58 -9.36 10.12
C CYS A 146 -7.86 -10.78 10.59
N ALA A 147 -7.01 -11.74 10.23
CA ALA A 147 -7.13 -13.10 10.71
C ALA A 147 -7.02 -13.16 12.25
N GLN A 148 -6.09 -12.41 12.85
CA GLN A 148 -5.96 -12.34 14.31
C GLN A 148 -7.20 -11.78 15.01
N VAL A 149 -7.78 -10.70 14.46
CA VAL A 149 -9.01 -10.11 15.02
C VAL A 149 -10.19 -11.07 14.86
N LYS A 150 -10.35 -11.70 13.68
CA LYS A 150 -11.44 -12.64 13.41
C LYS A 150 -11.39 -13.87 14.31
N ALA A 151 -10.20 -14.33 14.68
CA ALA A 151 -10.00 -15.45 15.59
C ALA A 151 -10.11 -15.06 17.09
N GLY A 152 -10.34 -13.78 17.42
CA GLY A 152 -10.42 -13.32 18.80
C GLY A 152 -9.07 -13.25 19.52
N HIS A 153 -7.96 -13.22 18.77
CA HIS A 153 -6.59 -13.24 19.28
C HIS A 153 -5.94 -11.86 19.35
N ALA A 154 -6.58 -10.83 18.77
CA ALA A 154 -6.17 -9.44 18.86
C ALA A 154 -7.37 -8.51 18.82
N VAL A 155 -7.19 -7.27 19.26
CA VAL A 155 -8.19 -6.21 19.16
C VAL A 155 -7.73 -5.15 18.18
N LYS A 156 -8.67 -4.49 17.50
CA LYS A 156 -8.34 -3.34 16.64
C LYS A 156 -7.86 -2.17 17.50
N ARG A 157 -6.69 -1.60 17.16
CA ARG A 157 -6.09 -0.47 17.90
C ARG A 157 -5.11 0.29 17.00
N TYR A 158 -4.91 1.58 17.27
CA TYR A 158 -3.86 2.41 16.64
C TYR A 158 -3.97 2.60 15.11
N GLY A 159 -5.04 2.15 14.46
CA GLY A 159 -5.24 2.30 13.01
C GLY A 159 -6.64 1.93 12.54
N ASN A 160 -6.91 2.11 11.25
CA ASN A 160 -8.21 1.84 10.62
C ASN A 160 -8.19 0.50 9.87
N LEU A 161 -7.97 -0.61 10.60
CA LEU A 161 -7.93 -1.93 9.99
C LEU A 161 -9.31 -2.32 9.42
N ARG A 162 -9.36 -2.47 8.10
CA ARG A 162 -10.53 -2.92 7.34
C ARG A 162 -10.34 -4.37 6.90
N CYS A 163 -11.12 -5.25 7.51
CA CYS A 163 -11.18 -6.65 7.11
C CYS A 163 -12.30 -6.79 6.10
N ARG A 164 -11.94 -7.25 4.91
CA ARG A 164 -12.89 -7.61 3.86
C ARG A 164 -13.33 -9.06 4.02
#